data_AF-A0A8S8Y4R3-F1
#
_entry.id   AF-A0A8S8Y4R3-F1
#
_cell.length_a   1.000
_cell.length_b   1.000
_cell.length_c   1.000
_cell.angle_alpha   90.00
_cell.angle_beta   90.00
_cell.angle_gamma   90.00
#
_symmetry.space_group_name_H-M   'P 1'
#
loop_
_entity.id
_entity.type
_entity.pdbx_description
1 polymer ?
#
loop_
_entity_poly.entity_id
_entity_poly.type
_entity_poly.pdbx_seq_one_letter_code
_entity_poly.pdbx_strand_id
1 'polypeptide(L)'
;MSVLEVVALFSLGAGIGHVGPRLPTLLMTRAKGFNLRFPPHPEPVPLSPYLTQRVLHLRVFYWLSLVVGLLVLAFGAASLRWGSPVFGFGLWVASTWMILSRLQMYLAGRPAPWTKDLAVELQSVMNRSRTEACCSVPTPSWMLQAISCTTCGAVLSRTPRPDLGRPRSDGRLSGTLRLLITDGYPLAEPLPEPVVQQE
;
A
#
# COMPACT_ATOMS: atom_id res chain seq x y z
N MET A 1 -33.81 3.42 -21.62
CA MET A 1 -32.34 3.24 -21.53
C MET A 1 -31.96 2.00 -22.31
N SER A 2 -30.93 2.07 -23.15
CA SER A 2 -30.40 0.87 -23.79
C SER A 2 -29.57 0.04 -22.80
N VAL A 3 -29.36 -1.24 -23.08
CA VAL A 3 -28.48 -2.09 -22.25
C VAL A 3 -27.07 -1.49 -22.17
N LEU A 4 -26.57 -0.97 -23.29
CA LEU A 4 -25.27 -0.32 -23.36
C LEU A 4 -25.17 0.89 -22.42
N GLU A 5 -26.20 1.73 -22.39
CA GLU A 5 -26.27 2.91 -21.52
C GLU A 5 -26.27 2.54 -20.04
N VAL A 6 -27.04 1.51 -19.66
CA VAL A 6 -27.08 1.00 -18.29
C VAL A 6 -25.70 0.48 -17.86
N VAL A 7 -25.07 -0.33 -18.71
CA VAL A 7 -23.74 -0.88 -18.45
C VAL A 7 -22.70 0.23 -18.33
N ALA A 8 -22.73 1.23 -19.21
CA ALA A 8 -21.79 2.34 -19.20
C ALA A 8 -21.93 3.19 -17.92
N LEU A 9 -23.15 3.58 -17.55
CA LEU A 9 -23.42 4.38 -16.34
C LEU A 9 -23.03 3.63 -15.07
N PHE A 10 -23.39 2.35 -14.97
CA PHE A 10 -23.03 1.52 -13.83
C PHE A 10 -21.50 1.39 -13.72
N SER A 11 -20.83 1.07 -14.84
CA SER A 11 -19.37 0.89 -14.86
C SER A 11 -18.62 2.18 -14.53
N LEU A 12 -19.11 3.33 -15.00
CA LEU A 12 -18.55 4.63 -14.65
C LEU A 12 -18.69 4.90 -13.14
N GLY A 13 -19.89 4.68 -12.59
CA GLY A 13 -20.15 4.84 -11.16
C GLY A 13 -19.26 3.91 -10.32
N ALA A 14 -19.19 2.63 -10.68
CA ALA A 14 -18.35 1.64 -10.02
C ALA A 14 -16.86 1.97 -10.13
N GLY A 15 -16.41 2.44 -11.29
CA GLY A 15 -15.03 2.89 -11.51
C GLY A 15 -14.65 4.05 -10.60
N ILE A 16 -15.50 5.08 -10.49
CA ILE A 16 -15.29 6.21 -9.58
C ILE A 16 -15.34 5.74 -8.12
N GLY A 17 -16.33 4.92 -7.76
CA GLY A 17 -16.49 4.35 -6.42
C GLY A 17 -15.29 3.51 -5.97
N HIS A 18 -14.64 2.83 -6.91
CA HIS A 18 -13.46 2.00 -6.64
C HIS A 18 -12.16 2.81 -6.64
N VAL A 19 -11.93 3.65 -7.65
CA VAL A 19 -10.65 4.35 -7.85
C VAL A 19 -10.58 5.65 -7.08
N GLY A 20 -11.68 6.42 -7.04
CA GLY A 20 -11.75 7.74 -6.42
C GLY A 20 -11.22 7.78 -4.99
N PRO A 21 -11.69 6.89 -4.10
CA PRO A 21 -11.19 6.84 -2.74
C PRO A 21 -9.69 6.49 -2.61
N ARG A 22 -9.11 5.80 -3.59
CA ARG A 22 -7.69 5.40 -3.61
C ARG A 22 -6.79 6.48 -4.22
N LEU A 23 -7.33 7.59 -4.74
CA LEU A 23 -6.52 8.65 -5.35
C LEU A 23 -5.39 9.19 -4.46
N PRO A 24 -5.56 9.37 -3.13
CA PRO A 24 -4.46 9.81 -2.27
C PRO A 24 -3.25 8.86 -2.33
N THR A 25 -3.48 7.54 -2.26
CA THR A 25 -2.39 6.57 -2.33
C THR A 25 -1.84 6.42 -3.75
N LEU A 26 -2.67 6.53 -4.79
CA LEU A 26 -2.25 6.38 -6.18
C LEU A 26 -1.44 7.59 -6.71
N LEU A 27 -1.82 8.82 -6.35
CA LEU A 27 -1.26 10.03 -6.94
C LEU A 27 -0.21 10.68 -6.03
N MET A 28 -0.54 10.95 -4.77
CA MET A 28 0.33 11.75 -3.89
C MET A 28 1.66 11.04 -3.63
N THR A 29 1.62 9.71 -3.53
CA THR A 29 2.82 8.91 -3.27
C THR A 29 3.76 8.90 -4.47
N ARG A 30 3.24 9.01 -5.69
CA ARG A 30 4.01 8.85 -6.93
C ARG A 30 4.45 10.17 -7.57
N ALA A 31 4.11 11.30 -6.95
CA ALA A 31 4.62 12.59 -7.36
C ALA A 31 6.16 12.62 -7.28
N LYS A 32 6.81 13.31 -8.24
CA LYS A 32 8.28 13.39 -8.33
C LYS A 32 8.92 13.87 -7.02
N GLY A 33 8.31 14.87 -6.36
CA GLY A 33 8.79 15.44 -5.10
C GLY A 33 8.86 14.44 -3.93
N PHE A 34 8.05 13.38 -3.95
CA PHE A 34 8.01 12.37 -2.88
C PHE A 34 9.04 11.23 -3.06
N ASN A 35 9.67 11.11 -4.24
CA ASN A 35 10.53 9.98 -4.58
C ASN A 35 12.01 10.36 -4.80
N LEU A 36 12.40 11.60 -4.51
CA LEU A 36 13.75 12.11 -4.76
C LEU A 36 14.86 11.32 -4.03
N ARG A 37 14.52 10.66 -2.92
CA ARG A 37 15.47 9.95 -2.05
C ARG A 37 15.37 8.43 -2.14
N PHE A 38 14.49 7.92 -2.99
CA PHE A 38 14.24 6.48 -3.11
C PHE A 38 14.75 5.97 -4.44
N PRO A 39 15.54 4.88 -4.45
CA PRO A 39 15.91 4.24 -5.71
C PRO A 39 14.67 3.71 -6.44
N PRO A 40 14.70 3.58 -7.77
CA PRO A 40 13.58 3.03 -8.52
C PRO A 40 13.27 1.57 -8.09
N HIS A 41 12.01 1.15 -8.20
CA HIS A 41 11.69 -0.27 -8.01
C HIS A 41 12.26 -1.08 -9.19
N PRO A 42 12.90 -2.27 -8.97
CA PRO A 42 12.85 -3.13 -7.79
C PRO A 42 13.97 -2.96 -6.75
N GLU A 43 14.90 -2.01 -6.94
CA GLU A 43 16.12 -1.88 -6.14
C GLU A 43 15.87 -1.85 -4.62
N PRO A 44 16.83 -2.35 -3.81
CA PRO A 44 16.77 -2.28 -2.35
C PRO A 44 16.67 -0.85 -1.85
N VAL A 45 15.97 -0.65 -0.75
CA VAL A 45 15.84 0.69 -0.14
C VAL A 45 16.69 0.75 1.12
N PRO A 46 17.71 1.61 1.21
CA PRO A 46 18.49 1.73 2.43
C PRO A 46 17.59 2.19 3.59
N LEU A 47 17.77 1.57 4.76
CA LEU A 47 17.03 1.97 5.95
C LEU A 47 17.47 3.37 6.36
N SER A 48 16.51 4.27 6.49
CA SER A 48 16.75 5.67 6.82
C SER A 48 15.51 6.27 7.50
N PRO A 49 15.66 7.39 8.24
CA PRO A 49 14.50 8.08 8.82
C PRO A 49 13.46 8.49 7.77
N TYR A 50 13.90 8.77 6.53
CA TYR A 50 13.02 9.09 5.41
C TYR A 50 12.14 7.91 4.99
N LEU A 51 12.66 6.68 5.06
CA LEU A 51 11.87 5.47 4.83
C LEU A 51 10.80 5.30 5.90
N THR A 52 11.15 5.49 7.17
CA THR A 52 10.18 5.43 8.29
C THR A 52 9.08 6.48 8.11
N GLN A 53 9.45 7.73 7.79
CA GLN A 53 8.49 8.79 7.47
C GLN A 53 7.59 8.41 6.28
N ARG A 54 8.16 7.77 5.25
CA ARG A 54 7.41 7.33 4.07
C ARG A 54 6.35 6.29 4.42
N VAL A 55 6.67 5.31 5.26
CA VAL A 55 5.70 4.32 5.75
C VAL A 55 4.56 5.01 6.51
N LEU A 56 4.87 5.99 7.37
CA LEU A 56 3.85 6.74 8.11
C LEU A 56 2.97 7.60 7.19
N HIS A 57 3.52 8.24 6.17
CA HIS A 57 2.71 8.97 5.17
C HIS A 57 1.79 8.04 4.39
N LEU A 58 2.30 6.88 3.95
CA LEU A 58 1.50 5.88 3.24
C LEU A 58 0.36 5.34 4.11
N ARG A 59 0.62 5.13 5.40
CA ARG A 59 -0.42 4.81 6.39
C ARG A 59 -1.49 5.89 6.43
N VAL A 60 -1.12 7.17 6.53
CA VAL A 60 -2.09 8.28 6.54
C VAL A 60 -2.94 8.28 5.27
N PHE A 61 -2.32 8.16 4.09
CA PHE A 61 -3.07 8.14 2.82
C PHE A 61 -3.98 6.91 2.68
N TYR A 62 -3.54 5.75 3.16
CA TYR A 62 -4.34 4.55 3.21
C TYR A 62 -5.60 4.77 4.05
N TRP A 63 -5.49 5.39 5.22
CA TRP A 63 -6.65 5.68 6.06
C TRP A 63 -7.50 6.85 5.57
N LEU A 64 -6.89 7.83 4.91
CA LEU A 64 -7.63 8.92 4.23
C LEU A 64 -8.56 8.37 3.14
N SER A 65 -8.21 7.23 2.53
CA SER A 65 -9.11 6.56 1.57
C SER A 65 -10.47 6.22 2.16
N LEU A 66 -10.58 5.91 3.47
CA LEU A 66 -11.87 5.69 4.12
C LEU A 66 -12.72 6.96 4.15
N VAL A 67 -12.12 8.11 4.47
CA VAL A 67 -12.83 9.39 4.52
C VAL A 67 -13.37 9.75 3.13
N VAL A 68 -12.53 9.63 2.11
CA VAL A 68 -12.96 9.86 0.72
C VAL A 68 -14.00 8.82 0.30
N GLY A 69 -13.83 7.56 0.71
CA GLY A 69 -14.79 6.48 0.49
C GLY A 69 -16.18 6.79 1.04
N LEU A 70 -16.26 7.33 2.27
CA LEU A 70 -17.52 7.73 2.90
C LEU A 70 -18.20 8.89 2.15
N LEU A 71 -17.42 9.87 1.67
CA LEU A 71 -17.95 10.96 0.84
C LEU A 71 -18.52 10.43 -0.48
N VAL A 72 -17.79 9.54 -1.15
CA VAL A 72 -18.24 8.90 -2.39
C VAL A 72 -19.46 8.02 -2.16
N LEU A 73 -19.53 7.31 -1.04
CA LEU A 73 -20.69 6.51 -0.63
C LEU A 73 -21.93 7.38 -0.40
N ALA A 74 -21.77 8.50 0.31
CA ALA A 74 -22.85 9.47 0.53
C ALA A 74 -23.36 10.06 -0.79
N PHE A 75 -22.44 10.38 -1.71
CA PHE A 75 -22.80 10.83 -3.05
C PHE A 75 -23.52 9.75 -3.86
N GLY A 76 -23.09 8.48 -3.76
CA GLY A 76 -23.79 7.34 -4.35
C GLY A 76 -25.22 7.21 -3.82
N ALA A 77 -25.42 7.32 -2.51
CA ALA A 77 -26.74 7.30 -1.87
C ALA A 77 -27.62 8.49 -2.30
N ALA A 78 -27.05 9.69 -2.40
CA ALA A 78 -27.75 10.85 -2.92
C ALA A 78 -28.16 10.67 -4.38
N SER A 79 -27.27 10.11 -5.21
CA SER A 79 -27.54 9.84 -6.63
C SER A 79 -28.64 8.79 -6.80
N LEU A 80 -28.73 7.78 -5.92
CA LEU A 80 -29.84 6.83 -5.89
C LEU A 80 -31.19 7.52 -5.60
N ARG A 81 -31.21 8.53 -4.74
CA ARG A 81 -32.45 9.19 -4.30
C ARG A 81 -32.91 10.32 -5.21
N TRP A 82 -31.97 11.09 -5.78
CA TRP A 82 -32.25 12.33 -6.49
C TRP A 82 -31.61 12.42 -7.89
N GLY A 83 -30.73 11.48 -8.24
CA GLY A 83 -29.94 11.51 -9.48
C GLY A 83 -30.23 10.33 -10.41
N SER A 84 -29.17 9.78 -11.00
CA SER A 84 -29.24 8.57 -11.83
C SER A 84 -29.10 7.32 -10.96
N PRO A 85 -30.16 6.49 -10.81
CA PRO A 85 -30.10 5.32 -9.95
C PRO A 85 -29.03 4.31 -10.38
N VAL A 86 -28.84 4.12 -11.69
CA VAL A 86 -27.87 3.15 -12.24
C VAL A 86 -26.43 3.56 -11.89
N PHE A 87 -26.11 4.84 -12.10
CA PHE A 87 -24.80 5.40 -11.77
C PHE A 87 -24.57 5.42 -10.26
N GLY A 88 -25.56 5.90 -9.50
CA GLY A 88 -25.54 5.92 -8.04
C GLY A 88 -25.35 4.54 -7.42
N PHE A 89 -25.99 3.51 -8.00
CA PHE A 89 -25.82 2.13 -7.56
C PHE A 89 -24.39 1.63 -7.76
N GLY A 90 -23.78 1.89 -8.93
CA GLY A 90 -22.38 1.55 -9.18
C GLY A 90 -21.42 2.20 -8.17
N LEU A 91 -21.58 3.50 -7.93
CA LEU A 91 -20.84 4.25 -6.90
C LEU A 91 -21.00 3.63 -5.52
N TRP A 92 -22.24 3.38 -5.12
CA TRP A 92 -22.60 2.90 -3.79
C TRP A 92 -22.03 1.51 -3.53
N VAL A 93 -22.20 0.55 -4.45
CA VAL A 93 -21.66 -0.81 -4.30
C VAL A 93 -20.14 -0.81 -4.23
N ALA A 94 -19.47 -0.10 -5.15
CA ALA A 94 -18.01 -0.11 -5.22
C ALA A 94 -17.35 0.58 -4.01
N SER A 95 -17.90 1.71 -3.55
CA SER A 95 -17.40 2.40 -2.36
C SER A 95 -17.70 1.64 -1.07
N THR A 96 -18.89 1.01 -0.96
CA THR A 96 -19.21 0.11 0.15
C THR A 96 -18.22 -1.05 0.23
N TRP A 97 -17.94 -1.71 -0.90
CA TRP A 97 -16.97 -2.80 -0.94
C TRP A 97 -15.56 -2.35 -0.51
N MET A 98 -15.12 -1.17 -0.95
CA MET A 98 -13.85 -0.60 -0.52
C MET A 98 -13.83 -0.37 0.99
N ILE A 99 -14.85 0.26 1.56
CA ILE A 99 -14.93 0.51 3.01
C ILE A 99 -14.90 -0.80 3.79
N LEU A 100 -15.68 -1.80 3.36
CA LEU A 100 -15.66 -3.13 3.97
C LEU A 100 -14.27 -3.77 3.90
N SER A 101 -13.57 -3.69 2.76
CA SER A 101 -12.20 -4.23 2.64
C SER A 101 -11.19 -3.56 3.57
N ARG A 102 -11.39 -2.29 3.91
CA ARG A 102 -10.57 -1.57 4.88
C ARG A 102 -10.91 -1.98 6.31
N LEU A 103 -12.19 -2.19 6.61
CA LEU A 103 -12.68 -2.60 7.93
C LEU A 103 -12.44 -4.08 8.23
N GLN A 104 -12.16 -4.91 7.21
CA GLN A 104 -11.80 -6.32 7.38
C GLN A 104 -10.65 -6.55 8.35
N MET A 105 -9.74 -5.57 8.56
CA MET A 105 -8.68 -5.73 9.56
C MET A 105 -9.21 -5.97 10.97
N TYR A 106 -10.39 -5.45 11.31
CA TYR A 106 -11.02 -5.61 12.62
C TYR A 106 -11.75 -6.96 12.76
N LEU A 107 -12.07 -7.62 11.64
CA LEU A 107 -12.86 -8.85 11.61
C LEU A 107 -12.01 -10.09 11.30
N ALA A 108 -11.08 -9.98 10.37
CA ALA A 108 -10.26 -11.07 9.83
C ALA A 108 -8.77 -10.94 10.17
N GLY A 109 -8.38 -9.92 10.94
CA GLY A 109 -7.01 -9.75 11.46
C GLY A 109 -5.94 -9.41 10.43
N ARG A 110 -6.28 -9.19 9.15
CA ARG A 110 -5.30 -8.78 8.14
C ARG A 110 -4.92 -7.30 8.35
N PRO A 111 -3.68 -6.97 8.77
CA PRO A 111 -3.30 -5.59 9.04
C PRO A 111 -3.16 -4.81 7.72
N ALA A 112 -3.35 -3.49 7.80
CA ALA A 112 -3.00 -2.60 6.68
C ALA A 112 -1.53 -2.78 6.25
N PRO A 113 -1.19 -2.59 4.96
CA PRO A 113 0.17 -2.79 4.47
C PRO A 113 1.20 -1.83 5.08
N TRP A 114 0.77 -0.66 5.56
CA TRP A 114 1.61 0.31 6.25
C TRP A 114 1.06 0.58 7.66
N THR A 115 1.75 0.08 8.68
CA THR A 115 1.37 0.22 10.09
C THR A 115 2.38 1.06 10.88
N LYS A 116 1.99 1.46 12.10
CA LYS A 116 2.94 2.06 13.05
C LYS A 116 4.01 1.03 13.47
N ASP A 117 3.60 -0.21 13.68
CA ASP A 117 4.48 -1.29 14.13
C ASP A 117 5.58 -1.55 13.11
N LEU A 118 5.25 -1.49 11.82
CA LEU A 118 6.22 -1.56 10.73
C LEU A 118 7.26 -0.44 10.81
N ALA A 119 6.83 0.80 11.09
CA ALA A 119 7.73 1.93 11.25
C ALA A 119 8.64 1.78 12.49
N VAL A 120 8.10 1.26 13.59
CA VAL A 120 8.86 0.93 14.81
C VAL A 120 9.87 -0.17 14.54
N GLU A 121 9.49 -1.21 13.78
CA GLU A 121 10.38 -2.30 13.42
C GLU A 121 11.55 -1.83 12.56
N LEU A 122 11.30 -0.98 11.56
CA LEU A 122 12.37 -0.36 10.76
C LEU A 122 13.35 0.42 11.64
N GLN A 123 12.83 1.22 12.58
CA GLN A 123 13.67 1.96 13.51
C GLN A 123 14.44 1.03 14.46
N SER A 124 13.81 -0.06 14.92
CA SER A 124 14.43 -1.07 15.77
C SER A 124 15.58 -1.77 15.05
N VAL A 125 15.40 -2.17 13.79
CA VAL A 125 16.48 -2.75 12.97
C VAL A 125 17.62 -1.76 12.76
N MET A 126 17.31 -0.48 12.49
CA MET A 126 18.33 0.57 12.40
C MET A 126 19.12 0.71 13.70
N ASN A 127 18.45 0.76 14.85
CA ASN A 127 19.09 0.90 16.15
C ASN A 127 19.96 -0.32 16.47
N ARG A 128 19.43 -1.54 16.29
CA ARG A 128 20.18 -2.80 16.48
C ARG A 128 21.40 -2.87 15.58
N SER A 129 21.30 -2.45 14.32
CA SER A 129 22.45 -2.47 13.41
C SER A 129 23.63 -1.58 13.85
N ARG A 130 23.39 -0.63 14.78
CA ARG A 130 24.42 0.24 15.36
C ARG A 130 25.00 -0.30 16.67
N THR A 131 24.21 -1.01 17.47
CA THR A 131 24.63 -1.56 18.77
C THR A 131 25.19 -2.98 18.63
N GLU A 132 24.57 -3.78 17.77
CA GLU A 132 24.86 -5.18 17.48
C GLU A 132 25.08 -5.33 15.97
N ALA A 133 26.17 -4.73 15.50
CA ALA A 133 26.49 -4.72 14.07
C ALA A 133 26.78 -6.13 13.55
N CYS A 134 26.09 -6.54 12.49
CA CYS A 134 26.32 -7.82 11.82
C CYS A 134 27.68 -7.95 11.10
N CYS A 135 28.35 -6.84 10.82
CA CYS A 135 29.67 -6.78 10.18
C CYS A 135 30.34 -5.42 10.47
N SER A 136 31.58 -5.22 10.00
CA SER A 136 32.35 -3.99 10.21
C SER A 136 31.69 -2.72 9.63
N VAL A 137 31.00 -2.83 8.49
CA VAL A 137 30.27 -1.72 7.85
C VAL A 137 28.83 -2.14 7.55
N PRO A 138 27.93 -2.10 8.54
CA PRO A 138 26.55 -2.55 8.36
C PRO A 138 25.75 -1.56 7.50
N THR A 139 25.18 -2.06 6.40
CA THR A 139 24.34 -1.30 5.47
C THR A 139 22.95 -1.94 5.38
N PRO A 140 22.09 -1.75 6.40
CA PRO A 140 20.76 -2.33 6.41
C PRO A 140 19.92 -1.77 5.27
N SER A 141 19.36 -2.66 4.45
CA SER A 141 18.52 -2.30 3.32
C SER A 141 17.29 -3.21 3.23
N TRP A 142 16.17 -2.63 2.81
CA TRP A 142 14.93 -3.35 2.65
C TRP A 142 14.84 -3.95 1.25
N MET A 143 15.08 -5.25 1.17
CA MET A 143 14.85 -6.07 -0.02
C MET A 143 13.35 -6.32 -0.21
N LEU A 144 12.97 -7.13 -1.20
CA LEU A 144 11.56 -7.44 -1.44
C LEU A 144 10.95 -8.32 -0.33
N GLN A 145 11.70 -9.31 0.15
CA GLN A 145 11.20 -10.33 1.09
C GLN A 145 11.61 -10.09 2.56
N ALA A 146 12.66 -9.30 2.78
CA ALA A 146 13.28 -9.13 4.08
C ALA A 146 14.11 -7.85 4.14
N ILE A 147 14.53 -7.48 5.35
CA ILE A 147 15.54 -6.47 5.59
C ILE A 147 16.88 -7.21 5.78
N SER A 148 17.85 -6.91 4.92
CA SER A 148 19.17 -7.53 4.96
C SER A 148 20.29 -6.51 4.80
N CYS A 149 21.47 -6.86 5.31
CA CYS A 149 22.68 -6.07 5.13
C CYS A 149 23.22 -6.28 3.71
N THR A 150 23.46 -5.21 2.94
CA THR A 150 24.04 -5.35 1.60
C THR A 150 25.53 -5.73 1.62
N THR A 151 26.25 -5.46 2.71
CA THR A 151 27.68 -5.78 2.84
C THR A 151 27.92 -7.26 3.12
N CYS A 152 27.24 -7.85 4.10
CA CYS A 152 27.48 -9.24 4.55
C CYS A 152 26.34 -10.22 4.24
N GLY A 153 25.20 -9.74 3.71
CA GLY A 153 24.04 -10.58 3.38
C GLY A 153 23.20 -11.03 4.58
N ALA A 154 23.58 -10.67 5.82
CA ALA A 154 22.85 -11.07 7.02
C ALA A 154 21.40 -10.57 7.00
N VAL A 155 20.45 -11.45 7.35
CA VAL A 155 19.02 -11.14 7.47
C VAL A 155 18.76 -10.52 8.83
N LEU A 156 18.31 -9.26 8.85
CA LEU A 156 18.10 -8.47 10.08
C LEU A 156 16.63 -8.50 10.53
N SER A 157 15.70 -8.63 9.58
CA SER A 157 14.28 -8.84 9.82
C SER A 157 13.66 -9.50 8.58
N ARG A 158 12.67 -10.36 8.80
CA ARG A 158 11.97 -11.11 7.74
C ARG A 158 10.73 -10.37 7.22
N THR A 159 10.61 -9.08 7.54
CA THR A 159 9.45 -8.29 7.18
C THR A 159 9.47 -7.95 5.67
N PRO A 160 8.47 -8.43 4.90
CA PRO A 160 8.42 -8.19 3.46
C PRO A 160 8.09 -6.73 3.17
N ARG A 161 8.57 -6.23 2.04
CA ARG A 161 8.44 -4.82 1.69
C ARG A 161 7.09 -4.55 1.02
N PRO A 162 6.20 -3.72 1.61
CA PRO A 162 4.99 -3.28 0.93
C PRO A 162 5.35 -2.34 -0.24
N ASP A 163 4.36 -1.98 -1.08
CA ASP A 163 4.61 -0.91 -2.07
C ASP A 163 5.03 0.36 -1.32
N LEU A 164 5.98 1.11 -1.86
CA LEU A 164 6.41 2.39 -1.27
C LEU A 164 5.99 3.56 -2.16
N GLY A 165 5.10 3.33 -3.14
CA GLY A 165 4.67 4.34 -4.10
C GLY A 165 5.82 4.84 -4.97
N ARG A 166 6.80 3.96 -5.23
CA ARG A 166 8.00 4.31 -6.00
C ARG A 166 7.71 4.21 -7.50
N PRO A 167 8.38 5.02 -8.34
CA PRO A 167 8.38 4.81 -9.77
C PRO A 167 8.86 3.39 -10.09
N ARG A 168 8.16 2.72 -10.99
CA ARG A 168 8.49 1.38 -11.47
C ARG A 168 9.04 1.47 -12.89
N SER A 169 9.97 0.57 -13.21
CA SER A 169 10.46 0.33 -14.58
C SER A 169 9.32 0.00 -15.56
N ASP A 170 8.29 -0.68 -15.06
CA ASP A 170 7.19 -1.28 -15.84
C ASP A 170 6.17 -0.23 -16.36
N GLY A 171 6.43 1.06 -16.14
CA GLY A 171 5.57 2.17 -16.54
C GLY A 171 4.50 2.56 -15.51
N ARG A 172 4.01 3.79 -15.63
CA ARG A 172 3.06 4.39 -14.67
C ARG A 172 1.72 3.65 -14.61
N LEU A 173 1.16 3.29 -15.76
CA LEU A 173 -0.16 2.64 -15.85
C LEU A 173 -0.15 1.24 -15.23
N SER A 174 0.82 0.40 -15.62
CA SER A 174 1.00 -0.94 -15.06
C SER A 174 1.20 -0.89 -13.54
N GLY A 175 2.04 0.03 -13.07
CA GLY A 175 2.23 0.23 -11.63
C GLY A 175 0.94 0.65 -10.90
N THR A 176 0.09 1.48 -11.51
CA THR A 176 -1.17 1.95 -10.91
C THR A 176 -2.18 0.82 -10.84
N LEU A 177 -2.34 0.07 -11.94
CA LEU A 177 -3.23 -1.09 -11.98
C LEU A 177 -2.82 -2.13 -10.93
N ARG A 178 -1.51 -2.41 -10.83
CA ARG A 178 -0.99 -3.33 -9.81
C ARG A 178 -1.31 -2.86 -8.40
N LEU A 179 -1.15 -1.57 -8.11
CA LEU A 179 -1.49 -1.01 -6.81
C LEU A 179 -3.01 -1.06 -6.52
N LEU A 180 -3.85 -0.93 -7.54
CA LEU A 180 -5.30 -1.14 -7.38
C LEU A 180 -5.63 -2.60 -7.02
N ILE A 181 -4.93 -3.56 -7.62
CA ILE A 181 -5.13 -4.99 -7.37
C ILE A 181 -4.57 -5.41 -6.00
N THR A 182 -3.34 -5.00 -5.69
CA THR A 182 -2.64 -5.43 -4.47
C THR A 182 -2.91 -4.53 -3.28
N ASP A 183 -3.49 -3.35 -3.49
CA ASP A 183 -3.81 -2.36 -2.47
C ASP A 183 -2.62 -1.95 -1.58
N GLY A 184 -1.39 -2.16 -2.09
CA GLY A 184 -0.13 -1.86 -1.41
C GLY A 184 0.49 -3.02 -0.64
N TYR A 185 -0.18 -4.17 -0.56
CA TYR A 185 0.36 -5.36 0.10
C TYR A 185 1.64 -5.85 -0.58
N PRO A 186 2.59 -6.42 0.20
CA PRO A 186 3.78 -7.05 -0.35
C PRO A 186 3.43 -8.13 -1.38
N LEU A 187 4.15 -8.13 -2.50
CA LEU A 187 4.01 -9.14 -3.54
C LEU A 187 4.90 -10.36 -3.33
N ALA A 188 6.00 -10.16 -2.62
CA ALA A 188 6.96 -11.21 -2.35
C ALA A 188 6.65 -11.81 -0.98
N GLU A 189 6.64 -13.14 -0.93
CA GLU A 189 6.45 -13.87 0.31
C GLU A 189 7.66 -13.65 1.24
N PRO A 190 7.45 -13.52 2.56
CA PRO A 190 8.53 -13.43 3.53
C PRO A 190 9.52 -14.59 3.39
N LEU A 191 10.78 -14.38 3.79
CA LEU A 191 11.74 -15.48 3.86
C LEU A 191 11.30 -16.52 4.91
N PRO A 192 11.38 -17.83 4.60
CA PRO A 192 10.92 -18.91 5.48
C PRO A 192 11.77 -19.00 6.75
N GLU A 193 11.13 -19.08 7.92
CA GLU A 193 11.81 -19.12 9.21
C GLU A 193 12.94 -20.17 9.24
N PRO A 194 14.05 -19.88 9.93
CA PRO A 194 15.14 -20.84 9.98
C PRO A 194 14.62 -22.08 10.72
N VAL A 195 14.74 -23.25 10.11
CA VAL A 195 14.41 -24.51 10.77
C VAL A 195 15.37 -24.66 11.95
N VAL A 196 14.89 -24.39 13.16
CA VAL A 196 15.66 -24.61 14.38
C VAL A 196 15.75 -26.13 14.53
N GLN A 197 16.90 -26.69 14.15
CA GLN A 197 17.22 -28.08 14.48
C GLN A 197 17.37 -28.11 16.01
N GLN A 198 16.40 -28.71 16.70
CA GLN A 198 16.52 -29.04 18.11
C GLN A 198 17.57 -30.16 18.21
N GLU A 199 18.77 -29.82 18.66
CA GLU A 199 19.76 -30.78 19.17
C GLU A 199 19.42 -31.17 20.62
#